data_AF-A0A949URP5-F1
#
_entry.id   AF-A0A949URP5-F1
#
_cell.length_a   1.000
_cell.length_b   1.000
_cell.length_c   1.000
_cell.angle_alpha   90.00
_cell.angle_beta   90.00
_cell.angle_gamma   90.00
#
_symmetry.space_group_name_H-M   'P 1'
#
loop_
_entity.id
_entity.type
_entity.pdbx_description
1 polymer ?
#
loop_
_entity_poly.entity_id
_entity_poly.type
_entity_poly.pdbx_seq_one_letter_code
_entity_poly.pdbx_strand_id
1 'polypeptide(L)'
;MLGPKLNSARLAAFVSPEAPFAAFLMVVVVFVPPFYAGELGLGLSAVGAIFGLTKLWDMVTDPAFGILSDRWHTRWGRRRPWLVASVPVLGICTYMV
;
A
#
# COMPACT_ATOMS: atom_id res chain seq x y z
N MET A 1 28.27 -6.99 -2.20
CA MET A 1 28.18 -5.53 -2.29
C MET A 1 27.40 -5.01 -1.08
N LEU A 2 28.05 -4.86 0.07
CA LEU A 2 27.41 -4.35 1.28
C LEU A 2 27.75 -2.85 1.36
N GLY A 3 26.76 -2.01 1.05
CA GLY A 3 26.86 -0.57 1.31
C GLY A 3 27.03 -0.28 2.81
N PRO A 4 27.44 0.94 3.19
CA PRO A 4 27.65 1.30 4.59
C PRO A 4 26.40 0.96 5.43
N LYS A 5 26.59 0.27 6.55
CA LYS A 5 25.50 -0.08 7.48
C LYS A 5 24.80 1.22 7.92
N LEU A 6 23.50 1.33 7.64
CA LEU A 6 22.69 2.46 8.05
C LEU A 6 22.52 2.45 9.58
N ASN A 7 22.67 3.61 10.22
CA ASN A 7 22.37 3.78 11.64
C ASN A 7 20.89 3.41 11.92
N SER A 8 20.62 2.71 13.02
CA SER A 8 19.28 2.28 13.45
C SER A 8 18.25 3.41 13.44
N ALA A 9 18.66 4.64 13.77
CA ALA A 9 17.79 5.82 13.70
C ALA A 9 17.34 6.14 12.26
N ARG A 10 18.21 5.98 11.27
CA ARG A 10 17.88 6.18 9.84
C ARG A 10 17.00 5.05 9.31
N LEU A 11 17.20 3.83 9.80
CA LEU A 11 16.36 2.70 9.45
C LEU A 11 14.94 2.89 10.02
N ALA A 12 14.84 3.31 11.28
CA ALA A 12 13.57 3.63 11.92
C ALA A 12 12.81 4.73 11.16
N ALA A 13 13.50 5.80 10.76
CA ALA A 13 12.89 6.86 9.93
C ALA A 13 12.40 6.34 8.58
N PHE A 14 13.13 5.41 7.94
CA PHE A 14 12.74 4.84 6.65
C PHE A 14 11.51 3.93 6.74
N VAL A 15 11.36 3.18 7.84
CA VAL A 15 10.22 2.27 8.06
C VAL A 15 9.02 3.01 8.67
N SER A 16 9.22 4.14 9.35
CA SER A 16 8.16 4.90 10.02
C SER A 16 6.90 5.21 9.18
N PRO A 17 6.96 5.44 7.85
CA PRO A 17 5.76 5.67 7.03
C PRO A 17 4.87 4.43 6.86
N GLU A 18 5.35 3.24 7.20
CA GLU A 18 4.56 2.00 7.17
C GLU A 18 3.44 2.02 8.22
N ALA A 19 3.71 2.54 9.41
CA ALA A 19 2.74 2.58 10.51
C ALA A 19 1.42 3.29 10.15
N PRO A 20 1.42 4.54 9.64
CA PRO A 20 0.17 5.18 9.23
C PRO A 20 -0.50 4.47 8.04
N PHE A 21 0.28 3.89 7.12
CA PHE A 21 -0.26 3.11 6.01
C PHE A 21 -0.99 1.83 6.49
N ALA A 22 -0.39 1.11 7.43
CA ALA A 22 -0.98 -0.07 8.05
C ALA A 22 -2.25 0.28 8.83
N ALA A 23 -2.25 1.40 9.56
CA ALA A 23 -3.44 1.89 10.26
C ALA A 23 -4.59 2.22 9.28
N PHE A 24 -4.28 2.86 8.15
CA PHE A 24 -5.26 3.13 7.10
C PHE A 24 -5.85 1.83 6.52
N LEU A 25 -4.99 0.87 6.16
CA LEU A 25 -5.45 -0.44 5.65
C LEU A 25 -6.34 -1.18 6.66
N MET A 26 -6.04 -1.07 7.95
CA MET A 26 -6.85 -1.68 9.00
C MET A 26 -8.29 -1.15 8.99
N VAL A 27 -8.47 0.16 8.83
CA VAL A 27 -9.80 0.79 8.75
C VAL A 27 -10.58 0.24 7.55
N VAL A 28 -9.94 0.15 6.38
CA VAL A 28 -10.58 -0.37 5.15
C VAL A 28 -10.99 -1.83 5.34
N VAL A 29 -10.10 -2.69 5.86
CA VAL A 29 -10.38 -4.12 6.03
C VAL A 29 -11.47 -4.38 7.07
N VAL A 30 -11.59 -3.54 8.10
CA VAL A 30 -12.62 -3.70 9.14
C VAL A 30 -13.97 -3.12 8.70
N PHE A 31 -13.97 -2.01 7.96
CA PHE A 31 -15.20 -1.29 7.62
C PHE A 31 -15.87 -1.78 6.33
N VAL A 32 -15.09 -2.10 5.29
CA VAL A 32 -15.63 -2.38 3.95
C VAL A 32 -16.42 -3.71 3.88
N PRO A 33 -15.95 -4.85 4.44
CA PRO A 33 -16.73 -6.09 4.39
C PRO A 33 -18.12 -6.01 5.03
N PRO A 34 -18.30 -5.49 6.26
CA PRO A 34 -19.64 -5.36 6.85
C PRO A 34 -20.48 -4.31 6.13
N PHE A 35 -19.89 -3.25 5.57
CA PHE A 35 -20.62 -2.29 4.72
C PHE A 35 -21.19 -2.96 3.46
N TYR A 36 -20.40 -3.80 2.78
CA TYR A 36 -20.85 -4.53 1.60
C TYR A 36 -21.91 -5.60 1.91
N ALA A 37 -21.75 -6.34 3.00
CA ALA A 37 -22.72 -7.35 3.40
C ALA A 37 -24.01 -6.75 3.97
N GLY A 38 -23.90 -5.64 4.72
CA GLY A 38 -25.00 -4.98 5.41
C GLY A 38 -25.75 -3.98 4.55
N GLU A 39 -25.11 -2.87 4.19
CA GLU A 39 -25.79 -1.75 3.51
C GLU A 39 -26.09 -2.04 2.04
N LEU A 40 -25.15 -2.66 1.33
CA LEU A 40 -25.35 -3.06 -0.07
C LEU A 40 -26.10 -4.39 -0.21
N GLY A 41 -26.30 -5.12 0.89
CA GLY A 41 -26.98 -6.42 0.91
C GLY A 41 -26.29 -7.49 0.06
N LEU A 42 -24.99 -7.35 -0.21
CA LEU A 42 -24.24 -8.33 -1.00
C LEU A 42 -24.11 -9.63 -0.21
N GLY A 43 -24.42 -10.76 -0.85
CA GLY A 43 -24.21 -12.07 -0.24
C GLY A 43 -22.74 -12.31 0.11
N LEU A 44 -22.49 -13.10 1.16
CA LEU A 44 -21.13 -13.47 1.62
C LEU A 44 -20.24 -14.02 0.49
N SER A 45 -20.82 -14.75 -0.47
CA SER A 45 -20.11 -15.25 -1.65
C SER A 45 -19.62 -14.12 -2.56
N ALA A 46 -20.44 -13.08 -2.79
CA ALA A 46 -20.08 -11.92 -3.59
C ALA A 46 -19.02 -11.07 -2.89
N VAL A 47 -19.16 -10.84 -1.59
CA VAL A 47 -18.15 -10.13 -0.78
C VAL A 47 -16.82 -10.91 -0.83
N GLY A 48 -16.85 -12.21 -0.59
CA GLY A 48 -15.66 -13.06 -0.70
C GLY A 48 -15.01 -13.03 -2.08
N ALA A 49 -15.81 -13.04 -3.16
CA ALA A 49 -15.29 -12.93 -4.52
C ALA A 49 -14.64 -11.57 -4.79
N ILE A 50 -15.24 -10.46 -4.34
CA ILE A 50 -14.66 -9.12 -4.50
C ILE A 50 -13.30 -9.03 -3.81
N PHE A 51 -13.23 -9.40 -2.53
CA PHE A 51 -11.97 -9.37 -1.77
C PHE A 51 -10.94 -10.37 -2.32
N GLY A 52 -11.39 -11.52 -2.84
CA GLY A 52 -10.54 -12.47 -3.54
C GLY A 52 -9.92 -11.85 -4.80
N LEU A 53 -10.71 -11.16 -5.63
CA LEU A 53 -10.21 -10.44 -6.80
C LEU A 53 -9.24 -9.32 -6.43
N THR A 54 -9.52 -8.57 -5.35
CA THR A 54 -8.58 -7.55 -4.84
C THR A 54 -7.23 -8.18 -4.47
N LYS A 55 -7.23 -9.34 -3.80
CA LYS A 55 -5.97 -10.03 -3.44
C LYS A 55 -5.22 -10.57 -4.65
N LEU A 56 -5.92 -11.08 -5.65
CA LEU A 56 -5.29 -11.48 -6.91
C LEU A 56 -4.67 -10.30 -7.64
N TRP A 57 -5.32 -9.13 -7.58
CA TRP A 57 -4.77 -7.89 -8.11
C TRP A 57 -3.49 -7.49 -7.37
N ASP A 58 -3.52 -7.46 -6.04
CA ASP A 58 -2.36 -7.15 -5.17
C ASP A 58 -1.17 -8.07 -5.49
N MET A 59 -1.45 -9.37 -5.71
CA MET A 59 -0.41 -10.36 -6.06
C MET A 59 0.38 -9.99 -7.32
N VAL A 60 -0.24 -9.28 -8.27
CA VAL A 60 0.40 -8.87 -9.53
C VAL A 60 1.01 -7.47 -9.39
N THR A 61 0.32 -6.54 -8.75
CA THR A 61 0.77 -5.15 -8.61
C THR A 61 1.97 -5.02 -7.67
N ASP A 62 2.02 -5.78 -6.57
CA ASP A 62 3.12 -5.67 -5.59
C ASP A 62 4.49 -6.00 -6.23
N PRO A 63 4.68 -7.11 -6.96
CA PRO A 63 5.93 -7.36 -7.69
C PRO A 63 6.18 -6.35 -8.81
N ALA A 64 5.13 -5.92 -9.53
CA ALA A 64 5.28 -4.97 -10.63
C ALA A 64 5.84 -3.63 -10.14
N PHE A 65 5.28 -3.08 -9.06
CA PHE A 65 5.79 -1.86 -8.42
C PHE A 65 7.14 -2.07 -7.76
N GLY A 66 7.43 -3.26 -7.21
CA GLY A 66 8.76 -3.61 -6.72
C GLY A 66 9.84 -3.52 -7.80
N ILE A 67 9.58 -4.13 -8.97
CA ILE A 67 10.50 -4.09 -10.12
C ILE A 67 10.60 -2.67 -10.69
N LEU A 68 9.48 -1.97 -10.81
CA LEU A 68 9.44 -0.60 -11.33
C LEU A 68 10.22 0.37 -10.43
N SER A 69 10.07 0.25 -9.11
CA SER A 69 10.82 1.04 -8.14
C SER A 69 12.32 0.76 -8.22
N ASP A 70 12.72 -0.48 -8.51
CA ASP A 70 14.13 -0.84 -8.59
C ASP A 70 14.80 -0.45 -9.93
N ARG A 71 14.03 -0.27 -11.00
CA ARG A 71 14.55 0.15 -12.31
C ARG A 71 14.72 1.66 -12.43
N TRP A 72 13.89 2.47 -11.75
CA TRP A 72 13.96 3.93 -11.83
C TRP A 72 15.11 4.50 -10.98
N HIS A 73 16.19 4.95 -11.66
CA HIS A 73 17.30 5.65 -11.04
C HIS A 73 17.16 7.16 -11.23
N THR A 74 16.67 7.86 -10.21
CA THR A 74 16.52 9.31 -10.20
C THR A 74 17.62 9.98 -9.38
N ARG A 75 17.81 11.30 -9.56
CA ARG A 75 18.83 12.10 -8.85
C ARG A 75 18.66 12.10 -7.31
N TRP A 76 17.47 11.75 -6.82
CA TRP A 76 17.16 11.64 -5.39
C TRP A 76 17.31 10.21 -4.83
N GLY A 77 17.83 9.28 -5.62
CA GLY A 77 17.98 7.87 -5.28
C GLY A 77 16.83 6.99 -5.78
N ARG A 78 16.97 5.66 -5.60
CA ARG A 78 16.10 4.64 -6.21
C ARG A 78 14.70 4.53 -5.58
N ARG A 79 14.59 4.69 -4.25
CA ARG A 79 13.34 4.46 -3.49
C ARG A 79 12.68 5.71 -2.92
N ARG A 80 13.44 6.81 -2.77
CA ARG A 80 12.94 8.07 -2.17
C ARG A 80 11.87 8.78 -3.03
N PRO A 81 11.99 8.84 -4.37
CA PRO A 81 10.95 9.45 -5.21
C PRO A 81 9.61 8.71 -5.11
N TRP A 82 9.64 7.38 -5.06
CA TRP A 82 8.44 6.55 -4.92
C TRP A 82 7.73 6.75 -3.58
N LEU A 83 8.50 6.86 -2.48
CA LEU A 83 7.96 7.17 -1.15
C LEU A 83 7.33 8.57 -1.05
N VAL A 84 7.87 9.56 -1.77
CA VAL A 84 7.30 10.92 -1.77
C VAL A 84 6.09 10.99 -2.70
N ALA A 85 6.14 10.32 -3.86
CA ALA A 85 5.03 10.29 -4.81
C ALA A 85 3.81 9.51 -4.30
N SER A 86 4.01 8.50 -3.45
CA SER A 86 2.90 7.76 -2.85
C SER A 86 2.05 8.60 -1.90
N VAL A 87 2.61 9.63 -1.27
CA VAL A 87 1.87 10.52 -0.33
C VAL A 87 0.70 11.26 -1.02
N PRO A 88 0.91 12.06 -2.09
CA PRO A 88 -0.18 12.74 -2.76
C PRO A 88 -1.14 11.77 -3.46
N VAL A 89 -0.63 10.66 -4.00
CA VAL A 89 -1.48 9.63 -4.63
C VAL A 89 -2.44 9.04 -3.60
N LEU A 90 -1.93 8.67 -2.43
CA LEU A 90 -2.77 8.13 -1.36
C LEU A 90 -3.76 9.18 -0.86
N GLY A 91 -3.33 10.44 -0.70
CA GLY A 91 -4.23 11.54 -0.32
C GLY A 91 -5.38 11.77 -1.31
N ILE A 92 -5.10 11.70 -2.62
CA ILE A 92 -6.14 11.81 -3.65
C ILE A 92 -7.09 10.62 -3.59
N CYS A 93 -6.56 9.39 -3.52
CA CYS A 93 -7.39 8.20 -3.46
C CYS A 93 -8.30 8.18 -2.21
N THR A 94 -7.76 8.54 -1.04
CA THR A 94 -8.55 8.61 0.20
C THR A 94 -9.63 9.69 0.13
N TYR A 95 -9.40 10.82 -0.54
CA TYR A 95 -10.42 11.84 -0.71
C TYR A 95 -11.59 11.39 -1.61
N MET A 96 -11.34 10.46 -2.54
CA MET A 96 -12.35 9.97 -3.49
C MET A 96 -13.17 8.79 -2.95
N VAL A 97 -12.82 8.24 -1.79
CA VAL A 97 -13.54 7.16 -1.08
C VAL A 97 -14.45 7.77 -0.03
#